data_AF-L7F796-F1
#
_entry.id   AF-L7F796-F1
#
_cell.length_a   1.000
_cell.length_b   1.000
_cell.length_c   1.000
_cell.angle_alpha   90.00
_cell.angle_beta   90.00
_cell.angle_gamma   90.00
#
_symmetry.space_group_name_H-M   'P 1'
#
loop_
_entity.id
_entity.type
_entity.pdbx_description
1 polymer ?
#
loop_
_entity_poly.entity_id
_entity_poly.type
_entity_poly.pdbx_seq_one_letter_code
_entity_poly.pdbx_strand_id
1 'polypeptide(L)'
;MISKRNTATDAGTGRGRWGWRVVLGGAFAFGLAALTPLQAQAASMESVGYGAFANEGLYPEQTSCSGRFTQPNVPGGATKTAVYGGRTITLKYFYSSGCGSFARIENAPQGCAAHSNRLTATQIEWVLETVDPGIDFAYTKVINNLDGRLSKAVLFCDNQRLAETAWY
;
A
#
# COMPACT_ATOMS: atom_id res chain seq x y z
N MET A 1 -55.30 -12.30 41.38
CA MET A 1 -54.40 -11.41 42.11
C MET A 1 -53.97 -12.10 43.40
N ILE A 2 -52.66 -12.18 43.62
CA ILE A 2 -51.94 -12.55 44.85
C ILE A 2 -52.21 -13.97 45.41
N SER A 3 -51.20 -14.85 45.31
CA SER A 3 -50.75 -15.59 46.49
C SER A 3 -49.32 -16.09 46.32
N LYS A 4 -48.46 -15.70 47.29
CA LYS A 4 -47.09 -16.14 47.49
C LYS A 4 -47.06 -17.55 48.09
N ARG A 5 -45.98 -18.30 47.84
CA ARG A 5 -45.18 -19.17 48.78
C ARG A 5 -44.28 -20.08 47.94
N ASN A 6 -42.97 -19.87 47.96
CA ASN A 6 -41.97 -20.40 48.92
C ASN A 6 -41.71 -21.91 48.79
N THR A 7 -40.57 -22.23 48.17
CA THR A 7 -39.44 -23.01 48.71
C THR A 7 -39.75 -24.25 49.56
N ALA A 8 -39.29 -25.43 49.09
CA ALA A 8 -38.10 -26.14 49.61
C ALA A 8 -38.26 -27.68 49.64
N THR A 9 -37.17 -28.35 49.22
CA THR A 9 -36.59 -29.62 49.72
C THR A 9 -37.39 -30.93 49.71
N ASP A 10 -36.92 -31.92 48.95
CA ASP A 10 -36.10 -33.06 49.44
C ASP A 10 -35.77 -33.98 48.24
N ALA A 11 -34.51 -34.23 47.87
CA ALA A 11 -33.46 -35.01 48.55
C ALA A 11 -33.83 -36.50 48.69
N GLY A 12 -33.68 -37.26 47.60
CA GLY A 12 -33.70 -38.71 47.56
C GLY A 12 -32.35 -39.28 47.13
N THR A 13 -31.57 -39.73 48.11
CA THR A 13 -30.20 -40.23 48.02
C THR A 13 -30.17 -41.70 47.56
N GLY A 14 -29.66 -41.97 46.36
CA GLY A 14 -29.31 -43.31 45.87
C GLY A 14 -27.81 -43.52 45.83
N ARG A 15 -27.29 -44.39 46.71
CA ARG A 15 -25.87 -44.80 46.78
C ARG A 15 -25.53 -45.86 45.72
N GLY A 16 -24.30 -45.82 45.20
CA GLY A 16 -23.67 -46.96 44.52
C GLY A 16 -22.54 -46.54 43.56
N ARG A 17 -21.36 -46.24 44.11
CA ARG A 17 -20.12 -47.04 44.03
C ARG A 17 -19.38 -47.02 42.68
N TRP A 18 -18.11 -46.63 42.81
CA TRP A 18 -16.93 -47.04 42.05
C TRP A 18 -16.63 -46.36 40.71
N GLY A 19 -15.44 -45.73 40.64
CA GLY A 19 -14.71 -45.58 39.38
C GLY A 19 -14.13 -44.19 39.10
N TRP A 20 -13.06 -43.84 39.80
CA TRP A 20 -11.85 -43.20 39.26
C TRP A 20 -12.00 -41.93 38.38
N ARG A 21 -11.70 -40.80 39.02
CA ARG A 21 -10.98 -39.61 38.54
C ARG A 21 -10.73 -39.53 37.02
N VAL A 22 -11.39 -38.58 36.37
CA VAL A 22 -10.75 -37.74 35.34
C VAL A 22 -11.16 -36.29 35.59
N VAL A 23 -10.17 -35.46 35.86
CA VAL A 23 -10.28 -34.01 36.03
C VAL A 23 -10.54 -33.40 34.66
N LEU A 24 -11.76 -32.92 34.41
CA LEU A 24 -12.06 -32.04 33.28
C LEU A 24 -11.79 -30.60 33.71
N GLY A 25 -10.52 -30.20 33.64
CA GLY A 25 -10.13 -28.80 33.59
C GLY A 25 -10.55 -28.24 32.24
N GLY A 26 -11.63 -27.47 32.21
CA GLY A 26 -12.03 -26.70 31.04
C GLY A 26 -10.98 -25.61 30.76
N ALA A 27 -10.04 -25.90 29.86
CA ALA A 27 -9.16 -24.88 29.32
C ALA A 27 -9.94 -24.05 28.28
N PHE A 28 -10.23 -22.81 28.62
CA PHE A 28 -10.61 -21.79 27.65
C PHE A 28 -9.42 -21.55 26.72
N ALA A 29 -9.46 -22.11 25.51
CA ALA A 29 -8.56 -21.72 24.44
C ALA A 29 -9.04 -20.37 23.88
N PHE A 30 -8.53 -19.28 24.44
CA PHE A 30 -8.58 -17.98 23.77
C PHE A 30 -7.70 -18.07 22.53
N GLY A 31 -8.33 -18.33 21.38
CA GLY A 31 -7.68 -18.18 20.08
C GLY A 31 -7.26 -16.73 19.91
N LEU A 32 -5.96 -16.45 20.08
CA LEU A 32 -5.36 -15.21 19.62
C LEU A 32 -5.42 -15.22 18.10
N ALA A 33 -6.50 -14.68 17.53
CA ALA A 33 -6.53 -14.29 16.15
C ALA A 33 -5.44 -13.23 15.97
N ALA A 34 -4.29 -13.65 15.44
CA ALA A 34 -3.23 -12.75 15.04
C ALA A 34 -3.80 -11.81 13.98
N LEU A 35 -4.14 -10.59 14.39
CA LEU A 35 -4.42 -9.48 13.49
C LEU A 35 -3.09 -9.13 12.82
N THR A 36 -2.72 -9.87 11.77
CA THR A 36 -1.70 -9.40 10.85
C THR A 36 -2.26 -8.12 10.23
N PRO A 37 -1.62 -6.95 10.44
CA PRO A 37 -2.06 -5.75 9.74
C PRO A 37 -1.96 -6.06 8.25
N LEU A 38 -3.10 -6.06 7.55
CA LEU A 38 -3.08 -5.87 6.11
C LEU A 38 -2.38 -4.54 5.90
N GLN A 39 -1.17 -4.58 5.33
CA GLN A 39 -0.57 -3.40 4.73
C GLN A 39 -1.51 -3.04 3.57
N ALA A 40 -2.51 -2.23 3.86
CA ALA A 40 -3.39 -1.67 2.87
C ALA A 40 -2.54 -0.65 2.10
N GLN A 41 -2.01 -1.11 0.97
CA GLN A 41 -1.41 -0.20 0.01
C GLN A 41 -2.53 0.66 -0.55
N ALA A 42 -2.43 1.97 -0.38
CA ALA A 42 -3.40 2.93 -0.87
C ALA A 42 -3.54 2.72 -2.36
N ALA A 43 -4.77 2.55 -2.81
CA ALA A 43 -5.03 2.28 -4.21
C ALA A 43 -4.49 3.43 -5.07
N SER A 44 -3.73 3.08 -6.10
CA SER A 44 -3.27 4.01 -7.12
C SER A 44 -4.42 4.87 -7.65
N MET A 45 -4.20 6.18 -7.81
CA MET A 45 -5.12 7.04 -8.55
C MET A 45 -4.52 7.35 -9.92
N GLU A 46 -5.37 7.52 -10.92
CA GLU A 46 -4.94 7.64 -12.30
C GLU A 46 -5.85 8.56 -13.14
N SER A 47 -5.31 9.09 -14.22
CA SER A 47 -6.06 9.84 -15.23
C SER A 47 -6.89 8.92 -16.13
N VAL A 48 -7.98 9.42 -16.71
CA VAL A 48 -8.90 8.65 -17.58
C VAL A 48 -8.22 7.92 -18.76
N GLY A 49 -7.09 8.41 -19.27
CA GLY A 49 -6.36 7.80 -20.39
C GLY A 49 -5.29 6.77 -20.00
N TYR A 50 -5.05 6.56 -18.70
CA TYR A 50 -4.07 5.59 -18.22
C TYR A 50 -4.63 4.16 -18.30
N GLY A 51 -3.74 3.18 -18.52
CA GLY A 51 -4.12 1.77 -18.68
C GLY A 51 -4.30 1.33 -20.14
N ALA A 52 -4.10 2.24 -21.10
CA ALA A 52 -4.25 1.96 -22.52
C ALA A 52 -3.03 1.26 -23.14
N PHE A 53 -1.89 1.26 -22.45
CA PHE A 53 -0.63 0.74 -22.97
C PHE A 53 -0.12 -0.48 -22.19
N ALA A 54 0.77 -1.25 -22.83
CA ALA A 54 1.39 -2.41 -22.20
C ALA A 54 2.11 -2.03 -20.90
N ASN A 55 2.00 -2.90 -19.90
CA ASN A 55 2.53 -2.78 -18.54
C ASN A 55 1.89 -1.70 -17.66
N GLU A 56 1.00 -0.84 -18.19
CA GLU A 56 0.23 0.06 -17.33
C GLU A 56 -0.72 -0.73 -16.42
N GLY A 57 -1.01 -0.18 -15.25
CA GLY A 57 -1.77 -0.87 -14.20
C GLY A 57 -0.95 -1.87 -13.39
N LEU A 58 0.25 -2.24 -13.83
CA LEU A 58 1.16 -3.15 -13.12
C LEU A 58 2.19 -2.39 -12.30
N TYR A 59 2.53 -2.93 -11.14
CA TYR A 59 3.73 -2.50 -10.42
C TYR A 59 4.99 -3.00 -11.14
N PRO A 60 6.14 -2.28 -11.03
CA PRO A 60 7.38 -2.65 -11.71
C PRO A 60 7.79 -4.11 -11.52
N GLU A 61 7.56 -4.68 -10.32
CA GLU A 61 7.90 -6.06 -9.96
C GLU A 61 7.03 -7.10 -10.67
N GLN A 62 5.86 -6.70 -11.15
CA GLN A 62 4.90 -7.56 -11.86
C GLN A 62 5.15 -7.57 -13.37
N THR A 63 6.08 -6.76 -13.87
CA THR A 63 6.43 -6.68 -15.30
C THR A 63 7.55 -7.67 -15.65
N SER A 64 7.70 -7.96 -16.94
CA SER A 64 8.85 -8.73 -17.46
C SER A 64 10.20 -7.99 -17.28
N CYS A 65 10.17 -6.69 -16.96
CA CYS A 65 11.35 -5.88 -16.67
C CYS A 65 11.68 -5.78 -15.17
N SER A 66 11.06 -6.60 -14.33
CA SER A 66 11.37 -6.65 -12.90
C SER A 66 12.89 -6.76 -12.66
N GLY A 67 13.41 -5.91 -11.78
CA GLY A 67 14.85 -5.80 -11.49
C GLY A 67 15.72 -5.14 -12.57
N ARG A 68 15.14 -4.68 -13.70
CA ARG A 68 15.87 -4.06 -14.82
C ARG A 68 15.60 -2.57 -15.00
N PHE A 69 14.73 -1.98 -14.19
CA PHE A 69 14.53 -0.55 -14.20
C PHE A 69 15.75 0.18 -13.60
N THR A 70 16.21 1.22 -14.28
CA THR A 70 17.39 1.98 -13.88
C THR A 70 17.08 3.47 -13.85
N GLN A 71 17.85 4.25 -13.08
CA GLN A 71 17.76 5.70 -13.15
C GLN A 71 18.53 6.18 -14.37
N PRO A 72 17.88 6.83 -15.35
CA PRO A 72 18.58 7.31 -16.52
C PRO A 72 19.54 8.44 -16.17
N ASN A 73 20.66 8.51 -16.89
CA ASN A 73 21.60 9.63 -16.81
C ASN A 73 21.20 10.71 -17.82
N VAL A 74 20.45 11.70 -17.36
CA VAL A 74 19.78 12.70 -18.21
C VAL A 74 19.92 14.11 -17.61
N PRO A 75 19.94 15.17 -18.45
CA PRO A 75 19.98 16.55 -17.96
C PRO A 75 18.88 16.83 -16.94
N GLY A 76 19.24 17.48 -15.83
CA GLY A 76 18.32 17.70 -14.71
C GLY A 76 18.20 16.54 -13.73
N GLY A 77 18.71 15.34 -14.06
CA GLY A 77 18.83 14.19 -13.17
C GLY A 77 17.51 13.45 -12.90
N ALA A 78 17.62 12.12 -12.80
CA ALA A 78 16.52 11.23 -12.41
C ALA A 78 16.23 11.22 -10.90
N THR A 79 17.01 11.95 -10.09
CA THR A 79 16.77 12.11 -8.64
C THR A 79 16.61 13.59 -8.31
N LYS A 80 15.64 13.89 -7.45
CA LYS A 80 15.41 15.21 -6.83
C LYS A 80 15.17 15.06 -5.34
N THR A 81 15.36 16.14 -4.60
CA THR A 81 15.06 16.18 -3.17
C THR A 81 14.19 17.39 -2.86
N ALA A 82 13.32 17.25 -1.87
CA ALA A 82 12.55 18.37 -1.29
C ALA A 82 12.45 18.21 0.22
N VAL A 83 12.27 19.32 0.93
CA VAL A 83 12.05 19.31 2.38
C VAL A 83 10.57 19.51 2.67
N TYR A 84 9.98 18.62 3.47
CA TYR A 84 8.59 18.71 3.90
C TYR A 84 8.41 18.08 5.29
N GLY A 85 7.69 18.75 6.18
CA GLY A 85 7.50 18.29 7.56
C GLY A 85 8.82 18.05 8.33
N GLY A 86 9.87 18.81 8.02
CA GLY A 86 11.22 18.64 8.60
C GLY A 86 12.01 17.44 8.08
N ARG A 87 11.51 16.72 7.06
CA ARG A 87 12.19 15.58 6.42
C ARG A 87 12.71 15.95 5.05
N THR A 88 13.86 15.40 4.66
CA THR A 88 14.33 15.46 3.27
C THR A 88 13.81 14.25 2.53
N ILE A 89 12.85 14.47 1.63
CA ILE A 89 12.23 13.46 0.79
C ILE A 89 13.04 13.34 -0.50
N THR A 90 13.29 12.11 -0.95
CA THR A 90 13.98 11.84 -2.21
C THR A 90 12.98 11.34 -3.25
N LEU A 91 12.85 12.06 -4.37
CA LEU A 91 12.12 11.65 -5.56
C LEU A 91 13.09 10.99 -6.53
N LYS A 92 12.75 9.79 -7.02
CA LYS A 92 13.52 9.02 -7.99
C LYS A 92 12.64 8.64 -9.18
N TYR A 93 13.21 8.74 -10.37
CA TYR A 93 12.61 8.31 -11.62
C TYR A 93 13.36 7.10 -12.16
N PHE A 94 12.62 6.07 -12.53
CA PHE A 94 13.16 4.82 -13.03
C PHE A 94 12.59 4.50 -14.41
N TYR A 95 13.41 3.92 -15.28
CA TYR A 95 13.06 3.62 -16.66
C TYR A 95 13.61 2.26 -17.10
N SER A 96 12.87 1.59 -17.96
CA SER A 96 13.28 0.42 -18.73
C SER A 96 12.78 0.56 -20.16
N SER A 97 13.67 0.34 -21.14
CA SER A 97 13.33 0.40 -22.56
C SER A 97 12.32 -0.66 -23.01
N GLY A 98 12.06 -1.69 -22.19
CA GLY A 98 11.08 -2.74 -22.50
C GLY A 98 9.71 -2.55 -21.83
N CYS A 99 9.61 -1.75 -20.77
CA CYS A 99 8.38 -1.68 -19.97
C CYS A 99 7.87 -0.28 -19.67
N GLY A 100 8.67 0.77 -19.87
CA GLY A 100 8.30 2.15 -19.56
C GLY A 100 8.99 2.66 -18.30
N SER A 101 8.30 3.50 -17.53
CA SER A 101 8.87 4.20 -16.38
C SER A 101 7.98 4.17 -15.16
N PHE A 102 8.54 4.50 -14.00
CA PHE A 102 7.78 4.74 -12.78
C PHE A 102 8.50 5.76 -11.88
N ALA A 103 7.75 6.34 -10.95
CA ALA A 103 8.27 7.25 -9.96
C ALA A 103 8.31 6.58 -8.58
N ARG A 104 9.30 6.91 -7.76
CA ARG A 104 9.42 6.48 -6.37
C ARG A 104 9.79 7.65 -5.48
N ILE A 105 9.19 7.73 -4.31
CA ILE A 105 9.58 8.65 -3.25
C ILE A 105 10.07 7.86 -2.04
N GLU A 106 11.03 8.41 -1.31
CA GLU A 106 11.64 7.81 -0.12
C GLU A 106 11.76 8.84 1.00
N ASN A 107 11.72 8.36 2.26
CA ASN A 107 11.70 9.18 3.48
C ASN A 107 10.52 10.19 3.50
N ALA A 108 9.41 9.80 2.88
CA ALA A 108 8.21 10.62 2.77
C ALA A 108 7.22 10.24 3.90
N PRO A 109 6.61 11.22 4.59
CA PRO A 109 5.52 10.93 5.52
C PRO A 109 4.22 10.56 4.78
N GLN A 110 3.26 10.01 5.53
CA GLN A 110 1.88 9.85 5.07
C GLN A 110 1.33 11.21 4.58
N GLY A 111 0.55 11.18 3.48
CA GLY A 111 0.03 12.39 2.82
C GLY A 111 0.92 12.90 1.68
N CYS A 112 2.10 12.31 1.50
CA CYS A 112 2.91 12.50 0.30
C CYS A 112 2.59 11.44 -0.76
N ALA A 113 2.84 11.78 -2.03
CA ALA A 113 2.59 10.91 -3.18
C ALA A 113 3.70 11.00 -4.22
N ALA A 114 4.04 9.82 -4.77
CA ALA A 114 4.80 9.72 -6.01
C ALA A 114 3.82 9.85 -7.18
N HIS A 115 4.14 10.69 -8.16
CA HIS A 115 3.41 10.82 -9.41
C HIS A 115 4.32 10.49 -10.57
N SER A 116 3.80 9.76 -11.55
CA SER A 116 4.44 9.57 -12.83
C SER A 116 3.54 10.12 -13.92
N ASN A 117 4.07 11.05 -14.72
CA ASN A 117 3.33 11.78 -15.74
C ASN A 117 3.89 11.43 -17.11
N ARG A 118 3.03 11.28 -18.11
CA ARG A 118 3.39 11.10 -19.52
C ARG A 118 2.73 12.17 -20.39
N LEU A 119 3.49 12.71 -21.33
CA LEU A 119 2.94 13.57 -22.38
C LEU A 119 2.26 12.74 -23.47
N THR A 120 1.06 13.15 -23.82
CA THR A 120 0.41 12.77 -25.08
C THR A 120 0.39 13.96 -26.03
N ALA A 121 -0.21 13.80 -27.21
CA ALA A 121 -0.35 14.89 -28.17
C ALA A 121 -1.23 16.05 -27.66
N THR A 122 -2.12 15.79 -26.69
CA THR A 122 -3.17 16.74 -26.28
C THR A 122 -3.23 17.00 -24.78
N GLN A 123 -2.61 16.16 -23.94
CA GLN A 123 -2.73 16.26 -22.49
C GLN A 123 -1.59 15.55 -21.73
N ILE A 124 -1.61 15.65 -20.40
CA ILE A 124 -0.78 14.85 -19.50
C ILE A 124 -1.63 13.72 -18.94
N GLU A 125 -1.19 12.49 -19.17
CA GLU A 125 -1.70 11.31 -18.47
C GLU A 125 -0.82 11.02 -17.26
N TRP A 126 -1.41 10.51 -16.20
CA TRP A 126 -0.70 10.33 -14.94
C TRP A 126 -1.24 9.16 -14.13
N VAL A 127 -0.36 8.63 -13.29
CA VAL A 127 -0.66 7.69 -12.21
C VAL A 127 0.07 8.16 -10.96
N LEU A 128 -0.57 8.02 -9.80
CA LEU A 128 0.00 8.38 -8.50
C LEU A 128 -0.20 7.28 -7.47
N GLU A 129 0.72 7.23 -6.52
CA GLU A 129 0.66 6.38 -5.33
C GLU A 129 0.98 7.21 -4.09
N THR A 130 0.16 7.12 -3.06
CA THR A 130 0.39 7.80 -1.76
C THR A 130 1.21 6.92 -0.82
N VAL A 131 1.91 7.54 0.13
CA VAL A 131 2.59 6.81 1.21
C VAL A 131 1.56 6.24 2.19
N ASP A 132 1.64 4.93 2.41
CA ASP A 132 0.73 4.21 3.30
C ASP A 132 1.09 4.34 4.77
N PRO A 133 0.12 4.17 5.68
CA PRO A 133 0.40 4.07 7.10
C PRO A 133 1.43 2.96 7.40
N GLY A 134 2.52 3.34 8.08
CA GLY A 134 3.54 2.39 8.54
C GLY A 134 4.71 2.17 7.58
N ILE A 135 4.72 2.81 6.41
CA ILE A 135 5.88 2.89 5.51
C ILE A 135 6.27 4.36 5.25
N ASP A 136 7.45 4.59 4.70
CA ASP A 136 8.00 5.92 4.41
C ASP A 136 8.38 6.11 2.93
N PHE A 137 7.80 5.30 2.07
CA PHE A 137 8.02 5.33 0.63
C PHE A 137 6.72 5.03 -0.11
N ALA A 138 6.68 5.47 -1.35
CA ALA A 138 5.63 5.08 -2.31
C ALA A 138 6.27 4.99 -3.69
N TYR A 139 5.74 4.11 -4.53
CA TYR A 139 6.15 4.03 -5.92
C TYR A 139 4.93 3.78 -6.80
N THR A 140 4.90 4.43 -7.94
CA THR A 140 3.78 4.31 -8.85
C THR A 140 3.79 2.96 -9.55
N LYS A 141 2.61 2.56 -10.01
CA LYS A 141 2.52 1.64 -11.14
C LYS A 141 3.25 2.22 -12.36
N VAL A 142 3.56 1.34 -13.30
CA VAL A 142 4.30 1.70 -14.51
C VAL A 142 3.46 2.63 -15.38
N ILE A 143 4.07 3.69 -15.90
CA ILE A 143 3.53 4.52 -16.98
C ILE A 143 4.34 4.25 -18.25
N ASN A 144 3.66 3.98 -19.35
CA ASN A 144 4.38 3.54 -20.57
C ASN A 144 4.91 4.75 -21.35
N ASN A 145 6.18 5.10 -21.19
CA ASN A 145 6.83 6.16 -21.95
C ASN A 145 7.63 5.65 -23.16
N LEU A 146 7.24 4.51 -23.75
CA LEU A 146 7.89 3.98 -24.95
C LEU A 146 7.45 4.74 -26.20
N ASP A 147 8.01 4.41 -27.36
CA ASP A 147 7.69 5.01 -28.68
C ASP A 147 7.86 6.54 -28.75
N GLY A 148 8.86 7.07 -28.05
CA GLY A 148 9.17 8.50 -28.06
C GLY A 148 8.25 9.37 -27.19
N ARG A 149 7.40 8.75 -26.35
CA ARG A 149 6.59 9.46 -25.36
C ARG A 149 7.49 9.94 -24.22
N LEU A 150 7.33 11.19 -23.82
CA LEU A 150 8.07 11.76 -22.69
C LEU A 150 7.34 11.48 -21.39
N SER A 151 8.08 11.18 -20.33
CA SER A 151 7.55 11.09 -18.97
C SER A 151 8.44 11.74 -17.93
N LYS A 152 7.86 12.04 -16.76
CA LYS A 152 8.59 12.61 -15.61
C LYS A 152 8.03 12.10 -14.30
N ALA A 153 8.86 12.14 -13.26
CA ALA A 153 8.43 11.93 -11.88
C ALA A 153 8.10 13.27 -11.21
N VAL A 154 7.10 13.27 -10.34
CA VAL A 154 6.69 14.42 -9.54
C VAL A 154 6.43 13.97 -8.10
N LEU A 155 6.85 14.79 -7.13
CA LEU A 155 6.59 14.61 -5.71
C LEU A 155 5.51 15.61 -5.27
N PHE A 156 4.46 15.09 -4.65
CA PHE A 156 3.43 15.88 -3.99
C PHE A 156 3.37 15.56 -2.49
N CYS A 157 3.02 16.56 -1.67
CA CYS A 157 2.55 16.37 -0.31
C CYS A 157 1.41 17.37 -0.05
N ASP A 158 0.31 16.94 0.56
CA ASP A 158 -0.89 17.78 0.78
C ASP A 158 -1.36 18.54 -0.48
N ASN A 159 -1.36 17.88 -1.63
CA ASN A 159 -1.68 18.46 -2.94
C ASN A 159 -0.73 19.59 -3.41
N GLN A 160 0.38 19.84 -2.70
CA GLN A 160 1.41 20.76 -3.12
C GLN A 160 2.52 20.01 -3.86
N ARG A 161 2.88 20.49 -5.06
CA ARG A 161 4.03 19.97 -5.80
C ARG A 161 5.31 20.50 -5.18
N LEU A 162 6.20 19.60 -4.75
CA LEU A 162 7.45 19.97 -4.08
C LEU A 162 8.68 19.81 -4.97
N ALA A 163 8.70 18.79 -5.83
CA ALA A 163 9.80 18.54 -6.75
C ALA A 163 9.31 17.82 -8.01
N GLU A 164 10.02 18.00 -9.12
CA GLU A 164 9.81 17.23 -10.34
C GLU A 164 11.14 17.01 -11.07
N THR A 165 11.24 15.88 -11.75
CA THR A 165 12.32 15.65 -12.71
C THR A 165 12.03 16.39 -14.02
N ALA A 166 13.03 16.48 -14.92
CA ALA A 166 12.74 16.91 -16.27
C ALA A 166 11.93 15.84 -17.03
N TRP A 167 11.43 16.20 -18.20
CA TRP A 167 10.79 15.27 -19.13
C TRP A 167 11.84 14.43 -19.86
N TYR A 168 11.65 13.11 -19.87
CA TYR A 168 12.56 12.11 -20.44
C TYR A 168 11.84 11.12 -21.35
#